data_AF-A0A4Y3WMD5-F1
#
_entry.id   AF-A0A4Y3WMD5-F1
#
_cell.length_a   1.000
_cell.length_b   1.000
_cell.length_c   1.000
_cell.angle_alpha   90.00
_cell.angle_beta   90.00
_cell.angle_gamma   90.00
#
_symmetry.space_group_name_H-M   'P 1'
#
loop_
_entity.id
_entity.type
_entity.pdbx_description
1 polymer ?
#
loop_
_entity_poly.entity_id
_entity_poly.type
_entity_poly.pdbx_seq_one_letter_code
_entity_poly.pdbx_strand_id
1 'polypeptide(L)'
;MPSRRPAARHPAARALRALAAHDPGDRLRETLAVYLDEAGSAPRTAKALALHRTSLYHRLRRIEEITGMDLSDGRDRLVLHLGLRLDSWR
;
A
#
# COMPACT_ATOMS: atom_id res chain seq x y z
N MET A 1 -6.23 4.50 -36.29
CA MET A 1 -6.45 3.52 -35.19
C MET A 1 -5.41 3.78 -34.11
N PRO A 2 -5.76 4.25 -32.90
CA PRO A 2 -4.76 4.43 -31.86
C PRO A 2 -4.31 3.05 -31.41
N SER A 3 -3.01 2.78 -31.57
CA SER A 3 -2.40 1.54 -31.09
C SER A 3 -2.56 1.49 -29.57
N ARG A 4 -3.23 0.44 -29.10
CA ARG A 4 -3.42 0.18 -27.68
C ARG A 4 -2.06 -0.18 -27.12
N ARG A 5 -1.32 0.81 -26.60
CA ARG A 5 -0.10 0.57 -25.80
C ARG A 5 -0.43 -0.57 -24.82
N PRO A 6 0.36 -1.66 -24.74
CA PRO A 6 0.15 -2.64 -23.70
C PRO A 6 0.16 -1.86 -22.39
N ALA A 7 -0.96 -1.90 -21.64
CA ALA A 7 -1.07 -1.16 -20.40
C ALA A 7 0.13 -1.56 -19.55
N ALA A 8 1.11 -0.65 -19.40
CA ALA A 8 2.23 -0.86 -18.53
C ALA A 8 1.64 -1.34 -17.20
N ARG A 9 2.01 -2.55 -16.75
CA ARG A 9 1.35 -3.17 -15.58
C ARG A 9 1.36 -2.14 -14.47
N HIS A 10 0.16 -1.69 -14.06
CA HIS A 10 0.04 -0.53 -13.17
C HIS A 10 0.88 -0.78 -11.91
N PRO A 11 1.75 0.16 -11.52
CA PRO A 11 2.74 -0.10 -10.47
C PRO A 11 2.07 -0.49 -9.15
N ALA A 12 0.89 0.07 -8.84
CA ALA A 12 0.07 -0.36 -7.70
C ALA A 12 -0.35 -1.82 -7.78
N ALA A 13 -0.81 -2.30 -8.94
CA ALA A 13 -1.25 -3.69 -9.08
C ALA A 13 -0.09 -4.68 -8.91
N ARG A 14 1.14 -4.28 -9.28
CA ARG A 14 2.34 -5.07 -8.98
C ARG A 14 2.65 -5.07 -7.48
N ALA A 15 2.62 -3.90 -6.84
CA ALA A 15 2.85 -3.75 -5.42
C ALA A 15 1.86 -4.57 -4.57
N LEU A 16 0.56 -4.49 -4.86
CA LEU A 16 -0.48 -5.22 -4.12
C LEU A 16 -0.36 -6.74 -4.29
N ARG A 17 -0.05 -7.23 -5.51
CA ARG A 17 0.26 -8.65 -5.72
C ARG A 17 1.50 -9.10 -4.94
N ALA A 18 2.52 -8.24 -4.86
CA ALA A 18 3.73 -8.55 -4.10
C ALA A 18 3.42 -8.64 -2.59
N LEU A 19 2.61 -7.73 -2.05
CA LEU A 19 2.16 -7.79 -0.66
C LEU A 19 1.38 -9.08 -0.37
N ALA A 20 0.40 -9.43 -1.21
CA ALA A 20 -0.39 -10.65 -1.06
C ALA A 20 0.48 -11.93 -1.11
N ALA A 21 1.55 -11.93 -1.91
CA ALA A 21 2.48 -13.05 -2.00
C ALA A 21 3.39 -13.19 -0.77
N HIS A 22 3.77 -12.09 -0.13
CA HIS A 22 4.70 -12.09 1.02
C HIS A 22 4.00 -12.16 2.38
N ASP A 23 2.73 -11.77 2.45
CA ASP A 23 1.93 -11.77 3.68
C ASP A 23 0.54 -12.36 3.43
N PRO A 24 0.40 -13.70 3.45
CA PRO A 24 -0.89 -14.38 3.23
C PRO A 24 -1.97 -14.03 4.27
N GLY A 25 -1.58 -13.46 5.42
CA GLY A 25 -2.48 -13.01 6.47
C GLY A 25 -3.04 -11.59 6.26
N ASP A 26 -2.69 -10.93 5.14
CA ASP A 26 -3.14 -9.60 4.72
C ASP A 26 -2.89 -8.43 5.68
N ARG A 27 -2.09 -8.65 6.73
CA ARG A 27 -1.77 -7.67 7.78
C ARG A 27 -1.06 -6.43 7.23
N LEU A 28 -0.15 -6.62 6.26
CA LEU A 28 0.58 -5.52 5.62
C LEU A 28 -0.33 -4.72 4.69
N ARG A 29 -1.25 -5.38 3.99
CA ARG A 29 -2.22 -4.70 3.12
C ARG A 29 -3.24 -3.93 3.94
N GLU A 30 -3.74 -4.49 5.04
CA GLU A 30 -4.59 -3.80 6.03
C GLU A 30 -3.85 -2.58 6.62
N THR A 31 -2.59 -2.76 7.03
CA THR A 31 -1.78 -1.67 7.56
C THR A 31 -1.61 -0.55 6.55
N LEU A 32 -1.35 -0.88 5.28
CA LEU A 32 -1.22 0.09 4.20
C LEU A 32 -2.55 0.83 3.94
N ALA A 33 -3.67 0.11 3.92
CA ALA A 33 -4.99 0.69 3.71
C ALA A 33 -5.31 1.73 4.81
N VAL A 34 -5.20 1.33 6.07
CA VAL A 34 -5.46 2.23 7.21
C VAL A 34 -4.48 3.40 7.22
N TYR A 35 -3.19 3.17 6.90
CA TYR A 35 -2.21 4.25 6.81
C TYR A 35 -2.59 5.31 5.77
N LEU A 36 -3.06 4.87 4.60
CA LEU A 36 -3.44 5.75 3.50
C LEU A 36 -4.80 6.44 3.75
N ASP A 37 -5.75 5.77 4.41
CA ASP A 37 -7.01 6.37 4.88
C ASP A 37 -6.76 7.45 5.95
N GLU A 38 -5.76 7.24 6.81
CA GLU A 38 -5.26 8.22 7.77
C GLU A 38 -4.29 9.25 7.13
N ALA A 39 -4.35 9.45 5.82
CA ALA A 39 -3.57 10.42 5.04
C ALA A 39 -2.04 10.34 5.27
N GLY A 40 -1.52 9.15 5.56
CA GLY A 40 -0.11 8.90 5.87
C GLY A 40 0.30 9.26 7.31
N SER A 41 -0.65 9.41 8.23
CA SER A 41 -0.37 9.73 9.62
C SER A 41 -0.04 8.48 10.44
N ALA A 42 1.24 8.24 10.69
CA ALA A 42 1.67 7.10 11.52
C ALA A 42 1.05 7.09 12.94
N PRO A 43 0.95 8.21 13.68
CA PRO A 43 0.30 8.21 14.99
C PRO A 43 -1.17 7.80 14.96
N ARG A 44 -1.94 8.31 13.98
CA ARG A 44 -3.36 7.96 13.83
C ARG A 44 -3.54 6.50 13.40
N THR A 45 -2.68 6.03 12.49
CA THR A 45 -2.66 4.64 12.02
C THR A 45 -2.36 3.66 13.17
N ALA A 46 -1.36 3.97 14.00
CA ALA A 46 -1.00 3.15 15.15
C ALA A 46 -2.18 3.04 16.13
N LYS A 47 -2.88 4.15 16.39
CA LYS A 47 -4.08 4.17 17.23
C LYS A 47 -5.21 3.35 16.60
N ALA A 48 -5.48 3.53 15.31
CA ALA A 48 -6.56 2.84 14.60
C ALA A 48 -6.36 1.31 14.59
N LEU A 49 -5.11 0.84 14.45
CA LEU A 49 -4.76 -0.58 14.44
C LEU A 49 -4.44 -1.15 15.83
N ALA A 50 -4.56 -0.35 16.90
CA ALA A 50 -4.12 -0.71 18.25
C ALA A 50 -2.67 -1.26 18.30
N LEU A 51 -1.77 -0.67 17.51
CA LEU A 51 -0.37 -1.06 17.42
C LEU A 51 0.54 -0.12 18.20
N HIS A 52 1.61 -0.69 18.74
CA HIS A 52 2.74 0.12 19.19
C HIS A 52 3.43 0.79 17.99
N ARG A 53 3.96 2.00 18.22
CA ARG A 53 4.60 2.82 17.18
C ARG A 53 5.75 2.11 16.47
N THR A 54 6.59 1.37 17.21
CA THR A 54 7.71 0.61 16.61
C THR A 54 7.22 -0.53 15.71
N SER A 55 6.16 -1.23 16.11
CA SER A 55 5.55 -2.29 15.30
C SER A 55 4.96 -1.72 14.01
N LEU A 56 4.31 -0.55 14.08
CA LEU A 56 3.82 0.12 12.88
C LEU A 56 4.96 0.49 11.92
N TYR A 57 6.03 1.15 12.40
CA TYR A 57 7.15 1.52 11.53
C TYR A 57 7.83 0.32 10.89
N HIS A 58 7.95 -0.79 11.62
CA HIS A 58 8.45 -2.04 11.05
C HIS A 58 7.58 -2.51 9.89
N ARG A 59 6.24 -2.47 10.03
CA ARG A 59 5.31 -2.84 8.95
C ARG A 59 5.40 -1.88 7.76
N LEU A 60 5.44 -0.56 8.01
CA LEU A 60 5.55 0.45 6.94
C LEU A 60 6.85 0.28 6.14
N ARG A 61 7.99 0.14 6.82
CA ARG A 61 9.27 -0.17 6.16
C ARG A 61 9.18 -1.46 5.34
N ARG A 62 8.58 -2.51 5.91
CA ARG A 62 8.41 -3.78 5.21
C ARG A 62 7.55 -3.66 3.95
N ILE A 63 6.53 -2.80 3.98
CA ILE A 63 5.71 -2.49 2.80
C ILE A 63 6.57 -1.79 1.73
N GLU A 64 7.37 -0.80 2.10
CA GLU A 64 8.28 -0.11 1.16
C GLU A 64 9.28 -1.11 0.53
N GLU A 65 9.88 -1.98 1.33
CA GLU A 65 10.80 -3.03 0.86
C GLU A 65 10.15 -3.99 -0.14
N ILE A 66 8.92 -4.46 0.14
CA ILE A 66 8.22 -5.44 -0.71
C ILE A 66 7.73 -4.77 -2.01
N THR A 67 7.24 -3.54 -1.91
CA THR A 67 6.57 -2.87 -3.03
C THR A 67 7.54 -2.07 -3.91
N GLY A 68 8.69 -1.68 -3.35
CA GLY A 68 9.63 -0.74 -3.97
C GLY A 68 9.10 0.68 -4.09
N MET A 69 8.04 1.02 -3.34
CA MET A 69 7.40 2.34 -3.32
C MET A 69 7.86 3.11 -2.10
N ASP A 70 7.89 4.44 -2.20
CA ASP A 70 8.24 5.34 -1.12
C ASP A 70 6.96 5.90 -0.46
N LEU A 71 6.71 5.56 0.81
CA LEU A 71 5.53 6.04 1.53
C LEU A 71 5.67 7.48 2.03
N SER A 72 6.86 8.07 1.95
CA SER A 72 7.05 9.51 2.16
C SER A 72 6.66 10.33 0.92
N ASP A 73 6.74 9.73 -0.27
CA ASP A 73 6.33 10.36 -1.53
C ASP A 73 4.80 10.38 -1.69
N GLY A 74 4.26 11.55 -2.07
CA GLY A 74 2.81 11.75 -2.21
C GLY A 74 2.20 11.05 -3.41
N ARG A 75 2.96 10.91 -4.51
CA ARG A 75 2.52 10.23 -5.74
C ARG A 75 2.45 8.73 -5.53
N ASP A 76 3.46 8.15 -4.88
CA ASP A 76 3.48 6.71 -4.57
C ASP A 76 2.33 6.34 -3.62
N ARG A 77 2.10 7.15 -2.58
CA ARG A 77 0.92 7.01 -1.71
C ARG A 77 -0.40 7.06 -2.49
N LEU A 78 -0.56 8.04 -3.39
CA LEU A 78 -1.76 8.15 -4.23
C LEU A 78 -1.96 6.92 -5.11
N VAL A 79 -0.89 6.46 -5.77
CA VAL A 79 -0.89 5.28 -6.64
C VAL A 79 -1.32 4.04 -5.87
N LEU A 80 -0.75 3.82 -4.68
CA LEU A 80 -1.10 2.69 -3.81
C LEU A 80 -2.56 2.78 -3.32
N HIS A 81 -2.99 3.97 -2.90
CA HIS A 81 -4.35 4.18 -2.39
C HIS A 81 -5.38 3.89 -3.47
N LEU A 82 -5.21 4.44 -4.68
CA LEU A 82 -6.09 4.14 -5.82
C LEU A 82 -6.07 2.64 -6.17
N GLY A 83 -4.89 2.01 -6.13
CA GLY A 83 -4.76 0.58 -6.34
C GLY A 83 -5.62 -0.24 -5.38
N LEU A 84 -5.60 0.09 -4.08
CA LEU A 84 -6.39 -0.60 -3.06
C LEU A 84 -7.89 -0.42 -3.28
N ARG A 85 -8.35 0.79 -3.61
CA ARG A 85 -9.79 1.05 -3.85
C ARG A 85 -10.31 0.33 -5.08
N LEU A 86 -9.52 0.27 -6.15
CA LEU A 86 -9.91 -0.45 -7.36
C LEU A 86 -9.91 -1.96 -7.19
N ASP A 87 -9.02 -2.48 -6.34
CA ASP A 87 -8.94 -3.92 -6.04
C ASP A 87 -10.07 -4.37 -5.11
N SER A 88 -10.58 -3.50 -4.24
CA SER A 88 -11.74 -3.77 -3.38
C SER A 88 -13.10 -3.63 -4.06
N TRP A 89 -13.15 -3.11 -5.29
CA TRP A 89 -14.36 -3.04 -6.13
C TRP A 89 -14.56 -4.28 -7.02
N ARG A 90 -13.72 -5.30 -6.85
CA ARG A 90 -13.82 -6.58 -7.55
C ARG A 90 -14.61 -7.59 -6.73
#